data_AF-A0A2R6AYU2-F1
#
_entry.id   AF-A0A2R6AYU2-F1
#
_cell.length_a   1.000
_cell.length_b   1.000
_cell.length_c   1.000
_cell.angle_alpha   90.00
_cell.angle_beta   90.00
_cell.angle_gamma   90.00
#
_symmetry.space_group_name_H-M   'P 1'
#
loop_
_entity.id
_entity.type
_entity.pdbx_description
1 polymer ?
#
loop_
_entity_poly.entity_id
_entity_poly.type
_entity_poly.pdbx_seq_one_letter_code
_entity_poly.pdbx_strand_id
1 'polypeptide(L)'
;MALECNLREQVRQILGVALLGGSVFSKQPIWVVQGLVSALGFIVTLTAWGGAGALSNLALAYVVTGAWGQGSNVVAQVVGYSKFGGELDRLTASPIKPHTYLLGLLLGTSPFMLEGLLPAFFLFYITGYTPIKVFEEVVLLAPASLVAGSFFSLAIVLNIKNPTNVSAITNPLYTLTVVLPPVYYPLSFLPGWLRLVSLCDPAVSLLQVGRILAGYSEPLNPNYVVLSAALSVTVVLLLSFKSFRWGMR
;
A
#
# COMPACT_ATOMS: atom_id res chain seq x y z
N MET A 1 26.42 -24.64 -4.30
CA MET A 1 25.91 -25.69 -3.39
C MET A 1 25.45 -25.18 -2.02
N ALA A 2 26.31 -24.66 -1.12
CA ALA A 2 25.87 -24.17 0.20
C ALA A 2 24.97 -22.90 0.13
N LEU A 3 25.26 -21.98 -0.79
CA LEU A 3 24.45 -20.78 -1.06
C LEU A 3 23.08 -21.11 -1.67
N GLU A 4 23.02 -22.11 -2.56
CA GLU A 4 21.77 -22.56 -3.20
C GLU A 4 20.86 -23.31 -2.21
N CYS A 5 21.44 -24.09 -1.30
CA CYS A 5 20.69 -24.74 -0.22
C CYS A 5 20.02 -23.70 0.69
N ASN A 6 20.72 -22.60 0.99
CA ASN A 6 20.21 -21.51 1.82
C ASN A 6 19.08 -20.72 1.13
N LEU A 7 19.23 -20.40 -0.16
CA LEU A 7 18.19 -19.70 -0.93
C LEU A 7 16.91 -20.53 -1.06
N ARG A 8 17.03 -21.83 -1.36
CA ARG A 8 15.88 -22.74 -1.48
C ARG A 8 15.10 -22.82 -0.16
N GLU A 9 15.81 -22.92 0.96
CA GLU A 9 15.18 -22.94 2.27
C GLU A 9 14.49 -21.60 2.58
N GLN A 10 15.13 -20.47 2.28
CA GLN A 10 14.54 -19.15 2.47
C GLN A 10 13.27 -18.97 1.62
N VAL A 11 13.28 -19.37 0.35
CA VAL A 11 12.09 -19.32 -0.51
C VAL A 11 10.98 -20.21 0.05
N ARG A 12 11.30 -21.42 0.52
CA ARG A 12 10.32 -22.31 1.17
C ARG A 12 9.72 -21.65 2.42
N GLN A 13 10.52 -20.97 3.22
CA GLN A 13 10.04 -20.24 4.40
C GLN A 13 9.11 -19.07 4.00
N ILE A 14 9.49 -18.27 2.99
CA ILE A 14 8.67 -17.18 2.46
C ILE A 14 7.31 -17.72 1.99
N LEU A 15 7.31 -18.77 1.18
CA LEU A 15 6.08 -19.39 0.68
C LEU A 15 5.25 -20.01 1.80
N GLY A 16 5.89 -20.64 2.79
CA GLY A 16 5.20 -21.18 3.96
C GLY A 16 4.47 -20.10 4.76
N VAL A 17 5.14 -18.98 5.02
CA VAL A 17 4.53 -17.81 5.67
C VAL A 17 3.44 -17.21 4.78
N ALA A 18 3.65 -17.13 3.46
CA ALA A 18 2.65 -16.61 2.52
C ALA A 18 1.38 -17.47 2.49
N LEU A 19 1.50 -18.80 2.55
CA LEU A 19 0.34 -19.70 2.62
C LEU A 19 -0.42 -19.52 3.94
N LEU A 20 0.29 -19.36 5.05
CA LEU A 20 -0.34 -19.10 6.36
C LEU A 20 -1.01 -17.72 6.40
N GLY A 21 -0.34 -16.68 5.91
CA GLY A 21 -0.89 -15.32 5.80
C GLY A 21 -2.08 -15.25 4.84
N GLY A 22 -1.98 -15.93 3.69
CA GLY A 22 -3.05 -16.04 2.70
C GLY A 22 -4.28 -16.80 3.21
N SER A 23 -4.13 -17.64 4.23
CA SER A 23 -5.29 -18.25 4.88
C SER A 23 -6.23 -17.22 5.52
N VAL A 24 -5.74 -16.03 5.89
CA VAL A 24 -6.57 -14.92 6.36
C VAL A 24 -7.52 -14.46 5.26
N PHE A 25 -7.02 -14.31 4.03
CA PHE A 25 -7.84 -13.98 2.86
C PHE A 25 -8.91 -15.04 2.60
N SER A 26 -8.54 -16.33 2.60
CA SER A 26 -9.50 -17.42 2.38
C SER A 26 -10.58 -17.50 3.46
N LYS A 27 -10.27 -17.07 4.70
CA LYS A 27 -11.21 -17.07 5.82
C LYS A 27 -12.06 -15.80 5.91
N GLN A 28 -11.62 -14.71 5.29
CA GLN A 28 -12.27 -13.40 5.37
C GLN A 28 -12.49 -12.76 4.00
N PRO A 29 -13.16 -13.46 3.04
CA PRO A 29 -13.41 -12.91 1.71
C PRO A 29 -14.30 -11.65 1.75
N ILE A 30 -15.08 -11.49 2.83
CA ILE A 30 -16.00 -10.36 3.00
C ILE A 30 -15.28 -9.00 3.00
N TRP A 31 -14.01 -8.95 3.43
CA TRP A 31 -13.23 -7.71 3.41
C TRP A 31 -12.99 -7.23 1.98
N VAL A 32 -12.66 -8.16 1.07
CA VAL A 32 -12.47 -7.85 -0.35
C VAL A 32 -13.79 -7.39 -0.98
N VAL A 33 -14.89 -8.07 -0.65
CA VAL A 33 -16.23 -7.69 -1.12
C VAL A 33 -16.58 -6.28 -0.63
N GLN A 34 -16.32 -5.98 0.65
CA GLN A 34 -16.54 -4.64 1.20
C GLN A 34 -15.68 -3.59 0.49
N GLY A 35 -14.41 -3.88 0.23
CA GLY A 35 -13.50 -3.00 -0.52
C GLY A 35 -14.01 -2.73 -1.93
N LEU A 36 -14.44 -3.78 -2.65
CA LEU A 36 -15.03 -3.66 -3.98
C LEU A 36 -16.34 -2.86 -3.99
N VAL A 37 -17.23 -3.10 -3.03
CA VAL A 37 -18.48 -2.32 -2.88
C VAL A 37 -18.17 -0.85 -2.61
N SER A 38 -17.18 -0.57 -1.76
CA SER A 38 -16.73 0.79 -1.47
C SER A 38 -16.16 1.46 -2.71
N ALA A 39 -15.34 0.74 -3.49
CA ALA A 39 -14.78 1.23 -4.74
C ALA A 39 -15.86 1.52 -5.80
N LEU A 40 -16.88 0.67 -5.91
CA LEU A 40 -18.03 0.93 -6.76
C LEU A 40 -18.81 2.17 -6.32
N GLY A 41 -19.02 2.36 -5.02
CA GLY A 41 -19.64 3.56 -4.47
C GLY A 41 -18.87 4.84 -4.82
N PHE A 42 -17.53 4.79 -4.73
CA PHE A 42 -16.67 5.90 -5.14
C PHE A 42 -16.72 6.16 -6.65
N ILE A 43 -16.74 5.11 -7.47
CA ILE A 43 -16.90 5.23 -8.93
C ILE A 43 -18.20 5.96 -9.26
N VAL A 44 -19.33 5.51 -8.71
CA VAL A 44 -20.65 6.11 -8.95
C VAL A 44 -20.64 7.59 -8.52
N THR A 45 -20.11 7.87 -7.33
CA THR A 45 -20.06 9.24 -6.79
C THR A 45 -19.20 10.16 -7.66
N LEU A 46 -17.99 9.73 -8.03
CA LEU A 46 -17.09 10.56 -8.85
C LEU A 46 -17.54 10.67 -10.30
N THR A 47 -18.25 9.67 -10.84
CA THR A 47 -18.93 9.79 -12.14
C THR A 47 -19.94 10.94 -12.09
N ALA A 48 -20.76 11.01 -11.04
CA ALA A 48 -21.79 12.03 -10.90
C ALA A 48 -21.21 13.45 -10.73
N TRP A 49 -20.03 13.59 -10.12
CA TRP A 49 -19.45 14.89 -9.78
C TRP A 49 -18.48 15.43 -10.81
N GLY A 50 -17.63 14.58 -11.41
CA GLY A 50 -16.52 15.02 -12.25
C GLY A 50 -16.38 14.28 -13.58
N GLY A 51 -17.33 13.40 -13.90
CA GLY A 51 -17.39 12.70 -15.19
C GLY A 51 -16.12 11.90 -15.51
N ALA A 52 -15.77 11.84 -16.80
CA ALA A 52 -14.66 11.02 -17.29
C ALA A 52 -13.30 11.40 -16.67
N GLY A 53 -13.00 12.70 -16.53
CA GLY A 53 -11.71 13.14 -15.97
C GLY A 53 -11.51 12.72 -14.52
N ALA A 54 -12.57 12.73 -13.71
CA ALA A 54 -12.51 12.22 -12.33
C ALA A 54 -12.29 10.71 -12.30
N LEU A 55 -12.93 9.96 -13.19
CA LEU A 55 -12.76 8.50 -13.28
C LEU A 55 -11.36 8.08 -13.71
N SER A 56 -10.74 8.82 -14.62
CA SER A 56 -9.38 8.49 -15.04
C SER A 56 -8.34 8.82 -13.95
N ASN A 57 -8.55 9.87 -13.16
CA ASN A 57 -7.76 10.10 -11.95
C ASN A 57 -7.99 9.02 -10.89
N LEU A 58 -9.24 8.58 -10.72
CA LEU A 58 -9.61 7.52 -9.79
C LEU A 58 -8.97 6.18 -10.16
N ALA A 59 -8.86 5.87 -11.45
CA ALA A 59 -8.20 4.66 -11.94
C ALA A 59 -6.73 4.59 -11.47
N LEU A 60 -5.98 5.69 -11.62
CA LEU A 60 -4.62 5.79 -11.08
C LEU A 60 -4.59 5.69 -9.55
N ALA A 61 -5.50 6.41 -8.89
CA ALA A 61 -5.58 6.43 -7.45
C ALA A 61 -5.77 5.00 -6.91
N TYR A 62 -6.67 4.21 -7.49
CA TYR A 62 -6.94 2.85 -7.03
C TYR A 62 -5.74 1.90 -7.11
N VAL A 63 -4.84 2.06 -8.09
CA VAL A 63 -3.59 1.27 -8.13
C VAL A 63 -2.73 1.58 -6.91
N VAL A 64 -2.52 2.87 -6.63
CA VAL A 64 -1.66 3.31 -5.54
C VAL A 64 -2.32 3.05 -4.19
N THR A 65 -3.59 3.40 -4.03
CA THR A 65 -4.33 3.28 -2.75
C THR A 65 -4.65 1.84 -2.40
N GLY A 66 -4.90 0.97 -3.38
CA GLY A 66 -5.11 -0.46 -3.12
C GLY A 66 -3.86 -1.11 -2.53
N ALA A 67 -2.69 -0.82 -3.12
CA ALA A 67 -1.42 -1.29 -2.60
C ALA A 67 -1.04 -0.63 -1.26
N TRP A 68 -1.20 0.69 -1.16
CA TRP A 68 -0.93 1.47 0.05
C TRP A 68 -1.80 0.99 1.20
N GLY A 69 -3.10 0.82 0.99
CA GLY A 69 -4.06 0.33 1.98
C GLY A 69 -3.73 -1.08 2.46
N GLN A 70 -3.33 -1.96 1.54
CA GLN A 70 -2.83 -3.27 1.92
C GLN A 70 -1.66 -3.22 2.89
N GLY A 71 -0.66 -2.38 2.59
CA GLY A 71 0.50 -2.25 3.47
C GLY A 71 0.21 -1.49 4.76
N SER A 72 -0.37 -0.30 4.65
CA SER A 72 -0.60 0.61 5.77
C SER A 72 -1.69 0.13 6.72
N ASN A 73 -2.62 -0.69 6.25
CA ASN A 73 -3.75 -1.17 7.03
C ASN A 73 -3.65 -2.68 7.31
N VAL A 74 -3.73 -3.54 6.29
CA VAL A 74 -3.89 -4.99 6.52
C VAL A 74 -2.61 -5.62 7.06
N VAL A 75 -1.46 -5.39 6.43
CA VAL A 75 -0.17 -5.91 6.92
C VAL A 75 0.10 -5.38 8.34
N ALA A 76 -0.16 -4.10 8.55
CA ALA A 76 -0.01 -3.44 9.85
C ALA A 76 -0.87 -4.10 10.94
N GLN A 77 -2.14 -4.34 10.65
CA GLN A 77 -3.08 -4.96 11.58
C GLN A 77 -2.71 -6.42 11.84
N VAL A 78 -2.35 -7.19 10.82
CA VAL A 78 -1.90 -8.58 11.00
C VAL A 78 -0.70 -8.63 11.93
N VAL A 79 0.34 -7.84 11.68
CA VAL A 79 1.52 -7.80 12.55
C VAL A 79 1.17 -7.29 13.96
N GLY A 80 0.34 -6.25 14.05
CA GLY A 80 -0.11 -5.68 15.32
C GLY A 80 -0.85 -6.70 16.18
N TYR A 81 -1.83 -7.41 15.62
CA TYR A 81 -2.55 -8.46 16.34
C TYR A 81 -1.67 -9.68 16.61
N SER A 82 -0.75 -10.06 15.71
CA SER A 82 0.23 -11.12 15.95
C SER A 82 1.17 -10.80 17.10
N LYS A 83 1.50 -9.52 17.36
CA LYS A 83 2.25 -9.10 18.55
C LYS A 83 1.50 -9.45 19.84
N PHE A 84 0.22 -9.10 19.91
CA PHE A 84 -0.59 -9.34 21.11
C PHE A 84 -1.04 -10.81 21.26
N GLY A 85 -1.17 -11.54 20.15
CA GLY A 85 -1.51 -12.95 20.14
C GLY A 85 -0.35 -13.90 20.45
N GLY A 86 0.87 -13.39 20.72
CA GLY A 86 2.07 -14.19 20.99
C GLY A 86 2.66 -14.89 19.76
N GLU A 87 2.14 -14.60 18.56
CA GLU A 87 2.61 -15.22 17.32
C GLU A 87 4.00 -14.70 16.94
N LEU A 88 4.26 -13.40 17.14
CA LEU A 88 5.60 -12.86 16.91
C LEU A 88 6.62 -13.46 17.88
N ASP A 89 6.24 -13.66 19.15
CA ASP A 89 7.10 -14.31 20.14
C ASP A 89 7.41 -15.76 19.75
N ARG A 90 6.41 -16.51 19.26
CA ARG A 90 6.61 -17.85 18.71
C ARG A 90 7.61 -17.84 17.54
N LEU A 91 7.51 -16.87 16.65
CA LEU A 91 8.40 -16.75 15.49
C LEU A 91 9.83 -16.36 15.89
N THR A 92 10.04 -15.65 17.02
CA THR A 92 11.40 -15.38 17.52
C THR A 92 12.18 -16.64 17.88
N ALA A 93 11.49 -17.71 18.30
CA ALA A 93 12.09 -19.01 18.60
C ALA A 93 12.26 -19.92 17.36
N SER A 94 11.77 -19.47 16.20
CA SER A 94 11.83 -20.21 14.93
C SER A 94 13.06 -19.80 14.10
N PRO A 95 13.47 -20.60 13.10
CA PRO A 95 14.55 -20.22 12.16
C PRO A 95 14.12 -19.12 11.17
N ILE A 96 12.88 -18.62 11.24
CA ILE A 96 12.37 -17.61 10.33
C ILE A 96 12.94 -16.25 10.72
N LYS A 97 13.62 -15.60 9.77
CA LYS A 97 14.16 -14.24 9.95
C LYS A 97 13.06 -13.19 9.74
N PRO A 98 13.17 -11.98 10.32
CA PRO A 98 12.11 -10.96 10.22
C PRO A 98 11.80 -10.61 8.76
N HIS A 99 12.83 -10.40 7.92
CA HIS A 99 12.62 -10.07 6.52
C HIS A 99 11.95 -11.21 5.74
N THR A 100 12.25 -12.48 6.07
CA THR A 100 11.60 -13.65 5.48
C THR A 100 10.11 -13.70 5.85
N TYR A 101 9.79 -13.42 7.12
CA TYR A 101 8.41 -13.32 7.59
C TYR A 101 7.66 -12.18 6.89
N LEU A 102 8.26 -10.97 6.83
CA LEU A 102 7.63 -9.82 6.21
C LEU A 102 7.37 -10.05 4.72
N LEU A 103 8.35 -10.56 3.97
CA LEU A 103 8.18 -10.88 2.54
C LEU A 103 7.08 -11.94 2.34
N GLY A 104 7.07 -13.00 3.16
CA GLY A 104 6.01 -14.00 3.13
C GLY A 104 4.64 -13.41 3.44
N LEU A 105 4.55 -12.54 4.44
CA LEU A 105 3.32 -11.87 4.82
C LEU A 105 2.79 -10.97 3.71
N LEU A 106 3.65 -10.13 3.10
CA LEU A 106 3.30 -9.26 1.98
C LEU A 106 2.75 -10.06 0.79
N LEU A 107 3.39 -11.19 0.48
CA LEU A 107 2.90 -12.09 -0.57
C LEU A 107 1.57 -12.74 -0.18
N GLY A 108 1.44 -13.19 1.07
CA GLY A 108 0.23 -13.84 1.58
C GLY A 108 -0.98 -12.91 1.62
N THR A 109 -0.79 -11.62 1.92
CA THR A 109 -1.87 -10.63 1.96
C THR A 109 -2.08 -9.90 0.63
N SER A 110 -1.22 -10.10 -0.37
CA SER A 110 -1.37 -9.49 -1.69
C SER A 110 -2.74 -9.71 -2.37
N PRO A 111 -3.51 -10.80 -2.16
CA PRO A 111 -4.82 -10.95 -2.78
C PRO A 111 -5.83 -9.86 -2.39
N PHE A 112 -5.68 -9.22 -1.24
CA PHE A 112 -6.52 -8.09 -0.86
C PHE A 112 -6.24 -6.83 -1.70
N MET A 113 -5.08 -6.72 -2.38
CA MET A 113 -4.82 -5.62 -3.32
C MET A 113 -5.84 -5.60 -4.47
N LEU A 114 -6.51 -6.73 -4.73
CA LEU A 114 -7.58 -6.83 -5.73
C LEU A 114 -8.71 -5.84 -5.49
N GLU A 115 -8.94 -5.40 -4.25
CA GLU A 115 -9.97 -4.42 -3.93
C GLU A 115 -9.73 -3.05 -4.60
N GLY A 116 -8.46 -2.71 -4.88
CA GLY A 116 -8.08 -1.51 -5.65
C GLY A 116 -7.72 -1.84 -7.10
N LEU A 117 -6.98 -2.94 -7.33
CA LEU A 117 -6.49 -3.27 -8.67
C LEU A 117 -7.62 -3.66 -9.64
N LEU A 118 -8.65 -4.38 -9.20
CA LEU A 118 -9.76 -4.75 -10.07
C LEU A 118 -10.56 -3.51 -10.52
N PRO A 119 -11.03 -2.63 -9.62
CA PRO A 119 -11.67 -1.38 -10.04
C PRO A 119 -10.79 -0.52 -10.94
N ALA A 120 -9.49 -0.40 -10.63
CA ALA A 120 -8.54 0.33 -11.49
C ALA A 120 -8.54 -0.24 -12.92
N PHE A 121 -8.35 -1.56 -13.06
CA PHE A 121 -8.34 -2.24 -14.35
C PHE A 121 -9.63 -1.99 -15.15
N PHE A 122 -10.80 -2.12 -14.50
CA PHE A 122 -12.08 -1.84 -15.16
C PHE A 122 -12.21 -0.37 -15.59
N LEU A 123 -11.77 0.58 -14.76
CA LEU A 123 -11.83 1.99 -15.12
C LEU A 123 -10.91 2.34 -16.28
N PHE A 124 -9.69 1.79 -16.32
CA PHE A 124 -8.80 1.93 -17.48
C PHE A 124 -9.42 1.38 -18.76
N TYR A 125 -10.10 0.24 -18.67
CA TYR A 125 -10.79 -0.36 -19.81
C TYR A 125 -11.97 0.48 -20.30
N ILE A 126 -12.82 0.97 -19.40
CA ILE A 126 -14.08 1.65 -19.74
C ILE A 126 -13.86 3.10 -20.16
N THR A 127 -12.93 3.81 -19.52
CA THR A 127 -12.75 5.25 -19.79
C THR A 127 -12.05 5.51 -21.12
N GLY A 128 -11.35 4.54 -21.71
CA GLY A 128 -10.60 4.70 -22.97
C GLY A 128 -9.47 5.75 -22.91
N TYR A 129 -9.35 6.43 -21.77
CA TYR A 129 -8.29 7.37 -21.44
C TYR A 129 -7.13 6.54 -20.90
N THR A 130 -6.11 6.43 -21.75
CA THR A 130 -4.82 5.76 -21.61
C THR A 130 -4.74 4.35 -22.23
N PRO A 131 -3.69 4.07 -23.03
CA PRO A 131 -3.42 2.72 -23.51
C PRO A 131 -3.31 1.74 -22.34
N ILE A 132 -3.64 0.46 -22.55
CA ILE A 132 -3.38 -0.61 -21.56
C ILE A 132 -1.92 -0.60 -21.04
N LYS A 133 -1.00 -0.07 -21.86
CA LYS A 133 0.40 0.19 -21.50
C LYS A 133 0.56 1.11 -20.27
N VAL A 134 -0.29 2.11 -20.09
CA VAL A 134 -0.23 3.00 -18.91
C VAL A 134 -0.65 2.26 -17.65
N PHE A 135 -1.64 1.37 -17.74
CA PHE A 135 -1.96 0.49 -16.61
C PHE A 135 -0.75 -0.40 -16.26
N GLU A 136 -0.10 -0.99 -17.27
CA GLU A 136 1.12 -1.78 -17.10
C GLU A 136 2.27 -0.98 -16.48
N GLU A 137 2.43 0.30 -16.82
CA GLU A 137 3.46 1.17 -16.24
C GLU A 137 3.11 1.58 -14.80
N VAL A 138 1.86 1.96 -14.54
CA VAL A 138 1.43 2.45 -13.22
C VAL A 138 1.32 1.31 -12.21
N VAL A 139 0.97 0.09 -12.62
CA VAL A 139 0.92 -1.07 -11.72
C VAL A 139 2.30 -1.43 -11.15
N LEU A 140 3.40 -1.01 -11.81
CA LEU A 140 4.75 -1.15 -11.27
C LEU A 140 5.00 -0.30 -10.02
N LEU A 141 4.14 0.70 -9.75
CA LEU A 141 4.17 1.47 -8.51
C LEU A 141 3.51 0.72 -7.35
N ALA A 142 2.69 -0.30 -7.61
CA ALA A 142 1.98 -1.04 -6.57
C ALA A 142 2.93 -1.73 -5.58
N PRO A 143 4.02 -2.43 -5.99
CA PRO A 143 5.00 -2.95 -5.05
C PRO A 143 5.67 -1.88 -4.18
N ALA A 144 6.04 -0.74 -4.78
CA ALA A 144 6.64 0.37 -4.03
C ALA A 144 5.66 0.98 -3.02
N SER A 145 4.40 1.15 -3.42
CA SER A 145 3.30 1.63 -2.58
C SER A 145 2.98 0.67 -1.44
N LEU A 146 2.94 -0.63 -1.72
CA LEU A 146 2.75 -1.68 -0.72
C LEU A 146 3.86 -1.64 0.33
N VAL A 147 5.12 -1.66 -0.12
CA VAL A 147 6.29 -1.66 0.77
C VAL A 147 6.33 -0.38 1.61
N ALA A 148 6.12 0.79 0.99
CA ALA A 148 6.08 2.06 1.70
C ALA A 148 4.93 2.10 2.72
N GLY A 149 3.72 1.70 2.32
CA GLY A 149 2.57 1.65 3.22
C GLY A 149 2.82 0.73 4.43
N SER A 150 3.36 -0.47 4.19
CA SER A 150 3.70 -1.42 5.25
C SER A 150 4.70 -0.86 6.24
N PHE A 151 5.81 -0.33 5.75
CA PHE A 151 6.84 0.15 6.66
C PHE A 151 6.41 1.43 7.39
N PHE A 152 5.62 2.30 6.74
CA PHE A 152 5.07 3.49 7.37
C PHE A 152 4.20 3.16 8.59
N SER A 153 3.27 2.22 8.43
CA SER A 153 2.38 1.80 9.52
C SER A 153 3.08 0.93 10.56
N LEU A 154 4.00 0.05 10.16
CA LEU A 154 4.75 -0.81 11.09
C LEU A 154 5.61 -0.01 12.06
N ALA A 155 6.18 1.13 11.62
CA ALA A 155 6.90 2.04 12.51
C ALA A 155 6.03 2.54 13.68
N ILE A 156 4.71 2.61 13.48
CA ILE A 156 3.75 3.07 14.50
C ILE A 156 3.20 1.86 15.27
N VAL A 157 2.72 0.83 14.56
CA VAL A 157 2.01 -0.31 15.16
C VAL A 157 2.88 -1.10 16.14
N LEU A 158 4.16 -1.26 15.85
CA LEU A 158 5.06 -1.98 16.75
C LEU A 158 5.22 -1.27 18.10
N ASN A 159 4.96 0.02 18.18
CA ASN A 159 5.02 0.82 19.41
C ASN A 159 3.67 0.89 20.15
N ILE A 160 2.60 0.29 19.61
CA ILE A 160 1.29 0.25 20.26
C ILE A 160 1.34 -0.71 21.46
N LYS A 161 0.77 -0.26 22.59
CA LYS A 161 0.71 -1.00 23.85
C LYS A 161 -0.61 -1.72 24.09
N ASN A 162 -1.70 -1.29 23.44
CA ASN A 162 -3.04 -1.87 23.63
C ASN A 162 -3.57 -2.44 22.30
N PRO A 163 -4.03 -3.70 22.26
CA PRO A 163 -4.54 -4.34 21.04
C PRO A 163 -5.71 -3.60 20.39
N THR A 164 -6.61 -2.99 21.19
CA THR A 164 -7.76 -2.23 20.67
C THR A 164 -7.32 -1.02 19.85
N ASN A 165 -6.11 -0.50 20.09
CA ASN A 165 -5.60 0.66 19.39
C ASN A 165 -5.01 0.34 18.02
N VAL A 166 -4.79 -0.94 17.68
CA VAL A 166 -4.16 -1.32 16.40
C VAL A 166 -4.99 -0.86 15.21
N SER A 167 -6.27 -1.24 15.15
CA SER A 167 -7.19 -0.77 14.10
C SER A 167 -7.55 0.70 14.27
N ALA A 168 -7.73 1.15 15.52
CA ALA A 168 -8.08 2.55 15.82
C ALA A 168 -6.99 3.56 15.40
N ILE A 169 -5.74 3.11 15.22
CA ILE A 169 -4.63 3.94 14.70
C ILE A 169 -4.42 3.70 13.20
N THR A 170 -4.38 2.45 12.74
CA THR A 170 -4.10 2.14 11.32
C THR A 170 -5.19 2.65 10.37
N ASN A 171 -6.47 2.64 10.79
CA ASN A 171 -7.57 3.15 9.97
C ASN A 171 -7.47 4.68 9.76
N PRO A 172 -7.36 5.53 10.81
CA PRO A 172 -7.13 6.96 10.61
C PRO A 172 -5.84 7.29 9.87
N LEU A 173 -4.76 6.52 10.06
CA LEU A 173 -3.52 6.73 9.28
C LEU A 173 -3.75 6.55 7.78
N TYR A 174 -4.49 5.51 7.38
CA TYR A 174 -4.88 5.36 5.98
C TYR A 174 -5.71 6.56 5.50
N THR A 175 -6.72 6.99 6.27
CA THR A 175 -7.53 8.16 5.92
C THR A 175 -6.69 9.44 5.79
N LEU A 176 -5.76 9.68 6.72
CA LEU A 176 -4.88 10.85 6.73
C LEU A 176 -3.90 10.87 5.56
N THR A 177 -3.53 9.70 5.03
CA THR A 177 -2.55 9.58 3.93
C THR A 177 -3.20 9.46 2.55
N VAL A 178 -4.48 9.10 2.49
CA VAL A 178 -5.17 8.82 1.24
C VAL A 178 -6.37 9.72 0.99
N VAL A 179 -7.23 9.93 1.99
CA VAL A 179 -8.50 10.64 1.78
C VAL A 179 -8.31 12.15 1.84
N LEU A 180 -7.55 12.63 2.83
CA LEU A 180 -7.30 14.06 3.03
C LEU A 180 -6.35 14.66 1.97
N PRO A 181 -5.23 14.00 1.63
CA PRO A 181 -4.29 14.52 0.64
C PRO A 181 -4.81 14.36 -0.80
N PRO A 182 -4.16 14.98 -1.80
CA PRO A 182 -4.61 15.00 -3.20
C PRO A 182 -4.35 13.68 -3.94
N VAL A 183 -4.89 12.60 -3.40
CA VAL A 183 -4.84 11.25 -3.97
C VAL A 183 -6.07 11.01 -4.85
N TYR A 184 -7.27 11.13 -4.30
CA TYR A 184 -8.51 10.98 -5.08
C TYR A 184 -8.87 12.19 -5.96
N TYR A 185 -8.17 13.32 -5.78
CA TYR A 185 -8.39 14.54 -6.56
C TYR A 185 -7.07 15.14 -7.07
N PRO A 186 -7.10 16.00 -8.11
CA PRO A 186 -5.89 16.57 -8.70
C PRO A 186 -5.13 17.49 -7.75
N LEU A 187 -3.80 17.44 -7.82
CA LEU A 187 -2.91 18.30 -7.02
C LEU A 187 -3.13 19.80 -7.30
N SER A 188 -3.61 20.15 -8.50
CA SER A 188 -3.90 21.52 -8.92
C SER A 188 -4.97 22.21 -8.07
N PHE A 189 -5.82 21.46 -7.37
CA PHE A 189 -6.88 22.01 -6.52
C PHE A 189 -6.35 22.61 -5.21
N LEU A 190 -5.11 22.28 -4.83
CA LEU A 190 -4.46 22.88 -3.66
C LEU A 190 -3.77 24.20 -4.02
N PRO A 191 -3.67 25.16 -3.09
CA PRO A 191 -2.80 26.33 -3.24
C PRO A 191 -1.34 25.91 -3.32
N GLY A 192 -0.51 26.70 -4.01
CA GLY A 192 0.86 26.31 -4.40
C GLY A 192 1.74 25.79 -3.26
N TRP A 193 1.66 26.38 -2.06
CA TRP A 193 2.43 25.92 -0.90
C TRP A 193 1.95 24.56 -0.37
N LEU A 194 0.64 24.31 -0.36
CA LEU A 194 0.08 23.00 0.03
C LEU A 194 0.43 21.91 -0.97
N ARG A 195 0.63 22.25 -2.25
CA ARG A 195 1.09 21.27 -3.25
C ARG A 195 2.44 20.68 -2.85
N LEU A 196 3.40 21.52 -2.46
CA LEU A 196 4.72 21.08 -2.01
C LEU A 196 4.66 20.30 -0.69
N VAL A 197 3.88 20.79 0.28
CA VAL A 197 3.71 20.09 1.57
C VAL A 197 3.08 18.71 1.38
N SER A 198 2.13 18.59 0.45
CA SER A 198 1.47 17.31 0.18
C SER A 198 2.42 16.25 -0.38
N LEU A 199 3.55 16.64 -1.02
CA LEU A 199 4.56 15.68 -1.47
C LEU A 199 5.31 15.02 -0.30
N CYS A 200 5.26 15.56 0.92
CA CYS A 200 5.77 14.85 2.09
C CYS A 200 4.99 13.56 2.38
N ASP A 201 3.76 13.44 1.87
CA ASP A 201 3.01 12.21 1.91
C ASP A 201 3.51 11.22 0.84
N PRO A 202 3.99 10.02 1.23
CA PRO A 202 4.45 9.01 0.29
C PRO A 202 3.36 8.55 -0.70
N ALA A 203 2.09 8.47 -0.29
CA ALA A 203 1.00 8.05 -1.18
C ALA A 203 0.74 9.11 -2.26
N VAL A 204 0.81 10.40 -1.90
CA VAL A 204 0.68 11.52 -2.85
C VAL A 204 1.83 11.54 -3.84
N SER A 205 3.06 11.40 -3.35
CA SER A 205 4.26 11.39 -4.20
C SER A 205 4.24 10.23 -5.20
N LEU A 206 3.89 9.03 -4.75
CA LEU A 206 3.75 7.85 -5.62
C LEU A 206 2.63 8.05 -6.66
N LEU A 207 1.49 8.63 -6.27
CA LEU A 207 0.43 8.91 -7.23
C LEU A 207 0.84 9.96 -8.26
N GLN A 208 1.55 11.02 -7.87
CA GLN A 208 2.02 12.02 -8.85
C GLN A 208 2.98 11.39 -9.85
N VAL A 209 3.85 10.46 -9.43
CA VAL A 209 4.65 9.66 -10.38
C VAL A 209 3.75 8.88 -11.34
N GLY A 210 2.69 8.24 -10.83
CA GLY A 210 1.69 7.56 -11.66
C GLY A 210 1.00 8.49 -12.66
N ARG A 211 0.70 9.73 -12.26
CA ARG A 211 0.13 10.77 -13.13
C ARG A 211 1.10 11.19 -14.23
N ILE A 212 2.38 11.34 -13.91
CA ILE A 212 3.43 11.65 -14.89
C ILE A 212 3.56 10.52 -15.92
N LEU A 213 3.60 9.25 -15.46
CA LEU A 213 3.65 8.08 -16.35
C LEU A 213 2.41 8.01 -17.26
N ALA A 214 1.25 8.35 -16.72
CA ALA A 214 0.00 8.41 -17.49
C ALA A 214 -0.10 9.62 -18.44
N GLY A 215 0.88 10.52 -18.45
CA GLY A 215 0.90 11.71 -19.31
C GLY A 215 -0.05 12.83 -18.86
N TYR A 216 -0.50 12.84 -17.60
CA TYR A 216 -1.30 13.94 -17.06
C TYR A 216 -0.46 15.19 -16.82
N SER A 217 -1.11 16.35 -16.91
CA SER A 217 -0.49 17.64 -16.59
C SER A 217 -0.14 17.72 -15.10
N GLU A 218 1.15 17.82 -14.80
CA GLU A 218 1.65 17.94 -13.43
C GLU A 218 1.87 19.42 -13.07
N PRO A 219 1.21 19.96 -12.02
CA PRO A 219 1.38 21.36 -11.61
C PRO A 219 2.75 21.65 -10.98
N LEU A 220 3.54 20.63 -10.65
CA LEU A 220 4.88 20.73 -10.10
C LEU A 220 5.94 20.25 -11.10
N ASN A 221 7.20 20.58 -10.84
CA ASN A 221 8.31 20.05 -11.66
C ASN A 221 8.39 18.52 -11.48
N PRO A 222 8.36 17.72 -12.58
CA PRO A 222 8.43 16.26 -12.50
C PRO A 222 9.64 15.72 -11.72
N ASN A 223 10.78 16.41 -11.77
CA ASN A 223 11.98 16.01 -11.04
C ASN A 223 11.77 16.10 -9.52
N TYR A 224 11.02 17.09 -9.04
CA TYR A 224 10.71 17.22 -7.60
C TYR A 224 9.76 16.12 -7.14
N VAL A 225 8.79 15.77 -7.99
CA VAL A 225 7.86 14.67 -7.70
C VAL A 225 8.59 13.34 -7.58
N VAL A 226 9.43 12.99 -8.57
CA VAL A 226 10.18 11.73 -8.58
C VAL A 226 11.17 11.69 -7.41
N LEU A 227 11.86 12.79 -7.13
CA LEU A 227 12.76 12.89 -6.00
C LEU A 227 12.01 12.72 -4.67
N SER A 228 10.84 13.34 -4.53
CA SER A 228 10.02 13.20 -3.32
C SER A 228 9.55 11.76 -3.11
N ALA A 229 9.09 11.09 -4.17
CA ALA A 229 8.69 9.69 -4.11
C ALA A 229 9.86 8.77 -3.72
N ALA A 230 11.04 8.98 -4.32
CA ALA A 230 12.23 8.22 -3.99
C ALA A 230 12.66 8.44 -2.53
N LEU A 231 12.66 9.70 -2.07
CA LEU A 231 12.99 10.06 -0.71
C LEU A 231 11.98 9.50 0.30
N SER A 232 10.68 9.61 0.02
CA SER A 232 9.64 9.13 0.94
C SER A 232 9.72 7.62 1.12
N VAL A 233 9.88 6.86 0.03
CA VAL A 233 10.09 5.40 0.09
C VAL A 233 11.37 5.07 0.85
N THR A 234 12.47 5.78 0.57
CA THR A 234 13.77 5.54 1.23
C THR A 234 13.72 5.84 2.73
N VAL A 235 13.14 6.97 3.13
CA VAL A 235 13.00 7.37 4.54
C VAL A 235 12.14 6.36 5.30
N VAL A 236 11.01 5.96 4.72
CA VAL A 236 10.13 4.96 5.34
C VAL A 236 10.85 3.62 5.49
N LEU A 237 11.59 3.16 4.48
CA LEU A 237 12.41 1.96 4.58
C LEU A 237 13.45 2.07 5.70
N LEU A 238 14.20 3.18 5.76
CA LEU A 238 15.26 3.37 6.75
C LEU A 238 14.75 3.45 8.20
N LEU A 239 13.66 4.19 8.43
CA LEU A 239 13.05 4.32 9.75
C LEU A 239 12.53 2.96 10.25
N SER A 240 12.00 2.16 9.36
CA SER A 240 11.36 0.90 9.72
C SER A 240 12.33 -0.28 9.75
N PHE A 241 13.48 -0.20 9.06
CA PHE A 241 14.57 -1.17 9.20
C PHE A 241 15.11 -1.26 10.64
N LYS A 242 15.13 -0.13 11.36
CA LYS A 242 15.51 -0.12 12.79
C LYS A 242 14.42 -0.72 13.68
N SER A 243 13.17 -0.53 13.27
CA SER A 243 11.99 -0.93 14.03
C SER A 243 11.61 -2.40 13.83
N PHE A 244 11.98 -3.02 12.70
CA PHE A 244 11.61 -4.41 12.43
C PHE A 244 12.72 -5.39 12.85
N ARG A 245 12.92 -5.52 14.17
CA ARG A 245 13.81 -6.52 14.77
C ARG A 245 13.00 -7.44 15.68
N TRP A 246 13.34 -8.74 15.68
CA TRP A 246 12.75 -9.68 16.64
C TRP A 246 12.95 -9.17 18.08
N GLY A 247 11.92 -9.25 18.91
CA GLY A 247 12.02 -8.99 20.34
C GLY A 247 11.96 -7.52 20.78
N MET A 248 11.50 -6.59 19.94
CA MET A 248 11.17 -5.25 20.44
C MET A 248 9.89 -5.30 21.29
N ARG A 249 10.09 -5.25 22.61
CA ARG A 249 9.06 -4.93 23.61
C ARG A 249 8.79 -3.42 23.61
#